data_AF-A0A9K3HTS6-F1
#
_entry.id   AF-A0A9K3HTS6-F1
#
_cell.length_a   1.000
_cell.length_b   1.000
_cell.length_c   1.000
_cell.angle_alpha   90.00
_cell.angle_beta   90.00
_cell.angle_gamma   90.00
#
_symmetry.space_group_name_H-M   'P 1'
#
loop_
_entity.id
_entity.type
_entity.pdbx_description
1 polymer ?
#
loop_
_entity_poly.entity_id
_entity_poly.type
_entity_poly.pdbx_seq_one_letter_code
_entity_poly.pdbx_strand_id
1 'polypeptide(L)' 'MKFCREKMPAYWVPKSVVFRLLPKTATGKVQKHLLRAKAKEMGLVKISKL' A
#
# COMPACT_ATOMS: atom_id res chain seq x y z
N MET A 1 -9.60 9.34 -3.04
CA MET A 1 -9.34 9.14 -1.58
C MET A 1 -10.48 9.66 -0.67
N LYS A 2 -11.77 9.50 -1.02
CA LYS A 2 -12.88 9.95 -0.16
C LYS A 2 -13.12 9.00 1.02
N PHE A 3 -13.22 7.70 0.74
CA PHE A 3 -13.45 6.65 1.73
C PHE A 3 -12.50 6.70 2.94
N CYS A 4 -11.18 6.74 2.70
CA CYS A 4 -10.20 6.78 3.80
C CYS A 4 -10.20 8.10 4.57
N ARG A 5 -10.55 9.23 3.93
CA ARG A 5 -10.59 10.56 4.59
C ARG A 5 -11.83 10.74 5.46
N GLU A 6 -12.93 10.07 5.13
CA GLU A 6 -14.16 10.10 5.93
C GLU A 6 -14.08 9.16 7.14
N LYS A 7 -13.30 8.08 7.04
CA LYS A 7 -13.24 7.01 8.06
C LYS A 7 -12.01 7.08 8.96
N MET A 8 -10.97 7.84 8.62
CA MET A 8 -9.71 7.89 9.37
C MET A 8 -9.11 9.31 9.42
N PRO A 9 -8.30 9.60 10.45
CA PRO A 9 -7.53 10.84 10.53
C PRO A 9 -6.59 11.03 9.34
N ALA A 10 -6.37 12.28 8.94
CA ALA A 10 -5.62 12.62 7.73
C ALA A 10 -4.18 12.05 7.68
N TYR A 11 -3.53 11.83 8.83
CA TYR A 11 -2.18 11.29 8.92
C TYR A 11 -2.08 9.78 8.63
N TRP A 12 -3.19 9.04 8.73
CA TRP A 12 -3.27 7.61 8.36
C TRP A 12 -3.74 7.38 6.93
N VAL A 13 -4.18 8.42 6.25
CA VAL A 13 -4.59 8.30 4.86
C VAL A 13 -3.35 7.98 4.01
N PRO A 14 -3.36 6.85 3.26
CA PRO A 14 -2.24 6.49 2.42
C PRO A 14 -2.02 7.56 1.36
N LYS A 15 -0.74 7.90 1.11
CA LYS A 15 -0.36 8.89 0.09
C LYS A 15 -0.39 8.32 -1.34
N SER A 16 -0.17 7.01 -1.46
CA SER A 16 -0.18 6.27 -2.72
C SER A 16 -0.80 4.89 -2.51
N VAL A 17 -1.58 4.43 -3.48
CA VAL A 17 -2.20 3.10 -3.50
C VAL A 17 -1.89 2.45 -4.84
N VAL A 18 -1.35 1.24 -4.81
CA VAL A 18 -1.02 0.44 -5.99
C VAL A 18 -1.76 -0.88 -5.92
N PHE A 19 -2.54 -1.17 -6.95
CA PHE A 19 -3.23 -2.45 -7.07
C PHE A 19 -2.33 -3.44 -7.82
N ARG A 20 -2.02 -4.56 -7.16
CA ARG A 20 -1.24 -5.67 -7.72
C ARG A 20 -1.63 -6.96 -7.01
N LEU A 21 -1.34 -8.09 -7.63
CA LEU A 21 -1.41 -9.40 -6.99
C LEU A 21 -0.56 -9.42 -5.72
N LEU A 22 -1.15 -9.92 -4.63
CA LEU A 22 -0.51 -10.01 -3.33
C LEU A 22 0.42 -11.24 -3.29
N PRO A 23 1.71 -11.09 -2.95
CA PRO A 23 2.61 -12.23 -2.83
C PRO A 23 2.20 -13.07 -1.61
N LYS A 24 1.59 -14.23 -1.89
CA LYS A 24 1.22 -15.23 -0.90
C LYS A 24 2.20 -16.40 -0.95
N THR A 25 2.44 -17.04 0.18
CA THR A 25 3.16 -18.33 0.25
C THR A 25 2.26 -19.47 -0.23
N ALA A 26 2.82 -20.67 -0.42
CA ALA A 26 2.04 -21.88 -0.71
C ALA A 26 0.95 -22.18 0.34
N THR A 27 1.17 -21.74 1.58
CA THR A 27 0.20 -21.80 2.70
C THR A 27 -0.72 -20.57 2.79
N GLY A 28 -0.72 -19.69 1.80
CA GLY A 28 -1.59 -18.50 1.73
C GLY A 28 -1.15 -17.32 2.60
N LYS A 29 -0.04 -17.41 3.34
CA LYS A 29 0.44 -16.32 4.20
C LYS A 29 0.96 -15.16 3.35
N VAL A 30 0.60 -13.94 3.74
CA VAL A 30 1.08 -12.73 3.07
C VAL A 30 2.52 -12.44 3.47
N GLN A 31 3.39 -12.28 2.46
CA GLN A 31 4.80 -12.01 2.70
C GLN A 31 5.07 -10.51 2.89
N LYS A 32 4.80 -10.00 4.10
CA LYS A 32 4.94 -8.57 4.43
C LYS A 32 6.34 -8.00 4.22
N HIS A 33 7.39 -8.81 4.34
CA HIS A 33 8.77 -8.37 4.15
C HIS A 33 9.05 -7.98 2.69
N LEU A 34 8.59 -8.79 1.73
CA LEU A 34 8.66 -8.48 0.30
C LEU A 34 7.86 -7.22 -0.05
N LEU A 35 6.68 -7.04 0.56
CA LEU A 35 5.88 -5.83 0.35
C LEU A 35 6.58 -4.58 0.88
N ARG A 36 7.23 -4.67 2.05
CA ARG A 36 8.01 -3.56 2.63
C ARG A 36 9.25 -3.25 1.81
N ALA A 37 9.95 -4.26 1.30
CA ALA A 37 11.09 -4.08 0.41
C ALA A 37 10.68 -3.32 -0.87
N LYS A 38 9.61 -3.78 -1.52
CA LYS A 38 9.03 -3.10 -2.71
C LYS A 38 8.59 -1.67 -2.41
N ALA A 39 7.95 -1.43 -1.26
CA ALA A 39 7.55 -0.09 -0.85
C ALA A 39 8.76 0.84 -0.64
N LYS A 40 9.87 0.31 -0.10
CA LYS A 40 11.12 1.05 0.07
C LYS A 40 11.76 1.39 -1.27
N GLU A 41 11.73 0.46 -2.22
CA GLU A 41 12.30 0.62 -3.57
C GLU A 41 11.49 1.63 -4.41
N MET A 42 10.16 1.65 -4.29
CA MET A 42 9.31 2.64 -4.96
C MET A 42 9.52 4.08 -4.46
N GLY A 43 10.15 4.27 -3.28
CA GLY A 43 10.37 5.59 -2.69
C GLY A 43 9.08 6.33 -2.33
N LEU A 44 9.19 7.64 -2.04
CA LEU A 44 8.03 8.52 -1.85
C LEU A 44 7.34 8.75 -3.20
N VAL A 45 6.49 7.81 -3.60
CA VAL A 45 5.71 7.91 -4.83
C VAL A 45 4.86 9.18 -4.77
N LYS A 46 5.21 10.18 -5.59
CA LYS A 46 4.44 11.41 -5.74
C LYS A 46 3.06 11.05 -6.29
N ILE A 47 2.04 11.29 -5.46
CA ILE A 47 0.61 11.40 -5.76
C ILE A 47 0.15 10.38 -6.82
N SER A 48 -0.39 9.26 -6.35
CA SER A 48 -1.10 8.32 -7.22
C SER A 48 -2.20 9.05 -8.01
N LYS A 49 -2.07 9.10 -9.34
CA LYS A 49 -3.13 9.49 -10.28
C LYS A 49 -4.18 8.38 -10.26
N LEU A 50 -5.21 8.57 -9.43
CA LEU A 50 -6.43 7.76 -9.43
C LEU A 50 -7.60 8.70 -9.18
#